data_AF-A0AAF0V4C0-F1
#
_entry.id   AF-A0AAF0V4C0-F1
#
_cell.length_a   1.000
_cell.length_b   1.000
_cell.length_c   1.000
_cell.angle_alpha   90.00
_cell.angle_beta   90.00
_cell.angle_gamma   90.00
#
_symmetry.space_group_name_H-M   'P 1'
#
loop_
_entity.id
_entity.type
_entity.pdbx_description
1 polymer ?
#
loop_
_entity_poly.entity_id
_entity_poly.type
_entity_poly.pdbx_seq_one_letter_code
_entity_poly.pdbx_strand_id
1 'polypeptide(L)'
;MLPNLKNVQDSSLDKRQIGEITISCYEFEPSNKKSHPIMGVTQGYNCRRKVENRHKSIVLLDAIDHSLRNVIHHFILKQGYKIKKVNVRDMVLNHYKFQAWSEFKAKFRRRVSTYVVDWTKELNPRSNDRTPGLGFSAIEPKDWPSKFCEVYDNGLKDLTRRWFGLKSPNRIHYRMVWQR
;
A
#
# COMPACT_ATOMS: atom_id res chain seq x y z
N MET A 1 -40.40 -1.15 -14.96
CA MET A 1 -40.55 0.25 -14.54
C MET A 1 -39.25 0.68 -13.87
N LEU A 2 -38.48 1.56 -14.52
CA LEU A 2 -37.27 2.17 -13.97
C LEU A 2 -37.68 3.50 -13.32
N PRO A 3 -37.20 3.83 -12.11
CA PRO A 3 -37.49 5.11 -11.49
C PRO A 3 -36.74 6.25 -12.19
N ASN A 4 -37.49 7.33 -12.40
CA ASN A 4 -37.18 8.55 -13.13
C ASN A 4 -36.27 9.47 -12.30
N LEU A 5 -35.07 9.78 -12.78
CA LEU A 5 -34.18 10.78 -12.18
C LEU A 5 -34.64 12.18 -12.60
N LYS A 6 -35.56 12.77 -11.83
CA LYS A 6 -35.75 14.23 -11.82
C LYS A 6 -35.41 14.79 -10.45
N ASN A 7 -34.49 15.75 -10.48
CA ASN A 7 -34.34 16.87 -9.56
C ASN A 7 -34.21 16.54 -8.07
N VAL A 8 -32.96 16.36 -7.66
CA VAL A 8 -32.48 16.99 -6.43
C VAL A 8 -31.43 18.03 -6.86
N GLN A 9 -31.90 19.22 -7.23
CA GLN A 9 -31.06 20.41 -7.11
C GLN A 9 -30.98 20.73 -5.63
N ASP A 10 -29.92 20.25 -4.98
CA ASP A 10 -29.53 20.77 -3.68
C ASP A 10 -28.67 22.03 -3.92
N SER A 11 -29.35 23.16 -3.87
CA SER A 11 -28.80 24.50 -4.03
C SER A 11 -28.12 24.98 -2.74
N SER A 12 -27.06 24.29 -2.32
CA SER A 12 -25.97 24.89 -1.51
C SER A 12 -24.72 24.01 -1.51
N LEU A 13 -24.39 23.39 -2.65
CA LEU A 13 -23.13 22.67 -2.82
C LEU A 13 -21.99 23.67 -2.91
N ASP A 14 -21.61 24.17 -1.74
CA ASP A 14 -20.33 24.78 -1.43
C ASP A 14 -19.26 24.02 -2.23
N LYS A 15 -18.85 24.56 -3.38
CA LYS A 15 -17.88 23.99 -4.32
C LYS A 15 -16.49 24.02 -3.68
N ARG A 16 -16.34 23.48 -2.48
CA ARG A 16 -15.05 23.27 -1.85
C ARG A 16 -14.40 22.13 -2.61
N GLN A 17 -13.60 22.53 -3.59
CA GLN A 17 -12.90 21.66 -4.51
C GLN A 17 -12.04 20.69 -3.69
N ILE A 18 -12.14 19.39 -3.97
CA ILE A 18 -11.32 18.40 -3.28
C ILE A 18 -9.89 18.56 -3.78
N GLY A 19 -8.99 18.98 -2.89
CA GLY A 19 -7.57 19.15 -3.19
C GLY A 19 -6.76 17.90 -2.88
N GLU A 20 -7.25 17.05 -1.99
CA GLU A 20 -6.58 15.81 -1.59
C GLU A 20 -7.59 14.69 -1.33
N ILE A 21 -7.26 13.49 -1.79
CA ILE A 21 -7.96 12.26 -1.47
C ILE A 21 -7.02 11.39 -0.64
N THR A 22 -7.38 11.09 0.60
CA THR A 22 -6.60 10.20 1.48
C THR A 22 -7.19 8.80 1.48
N ILE A 23 -6.30 7.81 1.36
CA ILE A 23 -6.63 6.40 1.14
C ILE A 23 -5.91 5.57 2.19
N SER A 24 -6.69 4.80 2.96
CA SER A 24 -6.15 3.81 3.89
C SER A 24 -5.31 2.75 3.17
N CYS A 25 -4.23 2.31 3.81
CA CYS A 25 -3.31 1.33 3.23
C CYS A 25 -3.25 0.03 4.03
N TYR A 26 -3.45 -1.09 3.34
CA TYR A 26 -3.15 -2.41 3.87
C TYR A 26 -1.68 -2.74 3.67
N GLU A 27 -0.97 -2.99 4.77
CA GLU A 27 0.42 -3.41 4.77
C GLU A 27 0.49 -4.94 4.63
N PHE A 28 0.93 -5.41 3.46
CA PHE A 28 1.09 -6.83 3.16
C PHE A 28 2.50 -7.33 3.48
N GLU A 29 2.53 -8.61 3.82
CA GLU A 29 3.61 -9.29 4.52
C GLU A 29 4.10 -10.53 3.74
N PRO A 30 5.24 -11.13 4.11
CA PRO A 30 5.90 -12.15 3.29
C PRO A 30 5.09 -13.44 3.11
N SER A 31 4.05 -13.68 3.93
CA SER A 31 3.06 -14.74 3.72
C SER A 31 3.67 -16.15 3.60
N ASN A 32 4.63 -16.45 4.49
CA ASN A 32 5.44 -17.67 4.53
C ASN A 32 6.31 -17.90 3.28
N LYS A 33 6.53 -16.88 2.45
CA LYS A 33 7.38 -16.98 1.26
C LYS A 33 8.83 -16.66 1.59
N LYS A 34 9.71 -17.58 1.18
CA LYS A 34 11.17 -17.42 1.23
C LYS A 34 11.75 -16.75 -0.02
N SER A 35 10.98 -16.71 -1.11
CA SER A 35 11.36 -16.12 -2.39
C SER A 35 10.20 -15.34 -3.00
N HIS A 36 10.50 -14.51 -4.01
CA HIS A 36 9.47 -13.78 -4.74
C HIS A 36 8.43 -14.76 -5.34
N PRO A 37 7.12 -14.54 -5.14
CA PRO A 37 6.11 -15.42 -5.70
C PRO A 37 6.14 -15.39 -7.22
N ILE A 38 6.36 -16.55 -7.85
CA ILE A 38 6.39 -16.69 -9.32
C ILE A 38 5.07 -16.22 -9.95
N MET A 39 3.95 -16.41 -9.26
CA MET A 39 2.64 -15.95 -9.71
C MET A 39 2.42 -14.44 -9.54
N GLY A 40 3.36 -13.71 -8.94
CA GLY A 40 3.28 -12.29 -8.65
C GLY A 40 2.83 -11.96 -7.23
N VAL A 41 3.08 -10.72 -6.82
CA VAL A 41 2.85 -10.25 -5.43
C VAL A 41 1.40 -10.39 -4.98
N THR A 42 0.44 -10.16 -5.88
CA THR A 42 -1.00 -10.26 -5.59
C THR A 42 -1.47 -11.70 -5.37
N GLN A 43 -0.71 -12.68 -5.88
CA GLN A 43 -1.05 -14.10 -5.79
C GLN A 43 -0.37 -14.79 -4.61
N GLY A 44 0.82 -14.31 -4.23
CA GLY A 44 1.67 -14.96 -3.24
C GLY A 44 1.77 -14.28 -1.88
N TYR A 45 1.44 -12.98 -1.79
CA TYR A 45 1.39 -12.25 -0.53
C TYR A 45 -0.05 -11.93 -0.16
N ASN A 46 -0.57 -12.68 0.82
CA ASN A 46 -1.95 -12.62 1.28
C ASN A 46 -2.08 -12.61 2.80
N CYS A 47 -0.97 -12.42 3.52
CA CYS A 47 -0.95 -12.01 4.91
C CYS A 47 -0.82 -10.50 4.97
N ARG A 48 -1.58 -9.85 5.86
CA ARG A 48 -1.43 -8.43 6.17
C ARG A 48 -1.59 -8.16 7.66
N ARG A 49 -1.16 -6.97 8.07
CA ARG A 49 -1.49 -6.43 9.40
C ARG A 49 -2.97 -6.04 9.48
N LYS A 50 -3.53 -6.12 10.68
CA LYS A 50 -4.92 -5.74 10.97
C LYS A 50 -5.06 -4.22 11.04
N VAL A 51 -4.09 -3.53 11.64
CA VAL A 51 -4.12 -2.09 11.86
C VAL A 51 -3.52 -1.34 10.67
N GLU A 52 -4.29 -0.40 10.14
CA GLU A 52 -3.85 0.57 9.14
C GLU A 52 -2.98 1.64 9.81
N ASN A 53 -1.67 1.61 9.59
CA ASN A 53 -0.75 2.56 10.21
C ASN A 53 -0.41 3.76 9.33
N ARG A 54 -0.66 3.68 8.01
CA ARG A 54 -0.35 4.74 7.04
C ARG A 54 -1.49 4.94 6.04
N HIS A 55 -1.53 6.12 5.47
CA HIS A 55 -2.37 6.45 4.32
C HIS A 55 -1.49 6.85 3.13
N LYS A 56 -2.11 6.90 1.95
CA LYS A 56 -1.54 7.52 0.75
C LYS A 56 -2.51 8.58 0.26
N SER A 57 -1.96 9.59 -0.38
CA SER A 57 -2.72 10.74 -0.84
C SER A 57 -2.60 10.87 -2.35
N ILE A 58 -3.72 11.16 -2.99
CA ILE A 58 -3.77 11.68 -4.36
C ILE A 58 -4.12 13.15 -4.23
N VAL A 59 -3.27 14.02 -4.75
CA VAL A 59 -3.44 15.47 -4.62
C VAL A 59 -3.67 16.12 -5.97
N LEU A 60 -4.53 17.12 -6.00
CA LEU A 60 -4.60 18.08 -7.10
C LEU A 60 -3.48 19.08 -6.93
N LEU A 61 -2.52 19.12 -7.86
CA LEU A 61 -1.33 19.95 -7.74
C LEU A 61 -1.66 21.43 -7.57
N ASP A 62 -2.65 21.94 -8.30
CA ASP A 62 -3.09 23.33 -8.20
C ASP A 62 -3.68 23.70 -6.83
N ALA A 63 -4.11 22.69 -6.06
CA ALA A 63 -4.64 22.85 -4.71
C ALA A 63 -3.56 22.87 -3.62
N ILE A 64 -2.32 22.51 -3.94
CA ILE A 64 -1.23 22.48 -2.97
C ILE A 64 -0.72 23.90 -2.72
N ASP A 65 -0.62 24.27 -1.45
CA ASP A 65 -0.04 25.54 -1.03
C ASP A 65 1.44 25.61 -1.44
N HIS A 66 1.90 26.75 -1.95
CA HIS A 66 3.27 26.88 -2.48
C HIS A 66 4.31 27.19 -1.39
N SER A 67 3.93 27.25 -0.12
CA SER A 67 4.89 27.50 0.95
C SER A 67 5.94 26.39 1.07
N LEU A 68 7.13 26.77 1.55
CA LEU A 68 8.20 25.85 1.91
C LEU A 68 7.83 24.93 3.10
N ARG A 69 6.61 25.07 3.67
CA ARG A 69 6.12 24.25 4.78
C ARG A 69 5.52 22.91 4.34
N ASN A 70 5.45 22.62 3.04
CA ASN A 70 5.05 21.28 2.60
C ASN A 70 6.01 20.23 3.15
N VAL A 71 5.48 19.38 4.03
CA VAL A 71 6.25 18.30 4.64
C VAL A 71 6.19 17.11 3.68
N ILE A 72 7.28 16.36 3.56
CA ILE A 72 7.42 15.17 2.70
C ILE A 72 6.27 14.15 2.86
N HIS A 73 5.50 14.22 3.97
CA HIS A 73 4.40 13.31 4.29
C HIS A 73 3.02 13.99 4.46
N HIS A 74 2.93 15.31 4.50
CA HIS A 74 1.65 16.02 4.66
C HIS A 74 1.66 17.28 3.80
N PHE A 75 0.69 17.38 2.91
CA PHE A 75 0.52 18.54 2.05
C PHE A 75 -0.36 19.57 2.74
N ILE A 76 0.03 20.84 2.64
CA ILE A 76 -0.84 21.94 3.03
C ILE A 76 -1.65 22.30 1.79
N LEU A 77 -2.97 22.38 1.92
CA LEU A 77 -3.84 22.80 0.83
C LEU A 77 -4.05 24.32 0.88
N LYS A 78 -4.17 24.93 -0.30
CA LYS A 78 -4.63 26.31 -0.46
C LYS A 78 -6.01 26.49 0.19
N GLN A 79 -6.28 27.70 0.67
CA GLN A 79 -7.57 28.03 1.27
C GLN A 79 -8.73 27.71 0.30
N GLY A 80 -9.79 27.10 0.84
CA GLY A 80 -10.99 26.71 0.07
C GLY A 80 -10.98 25.27 -0.43
N TYR A 81 -9.82 24.60 -0.50
CA TYR A 81 -9.74 23.19 -0.84
C TYR A 81 -9.98 22.28 0.37
N LYS A 82 -10.50 21.08 0.11
CA LYS A 82 -10.79 20.05 1.14
C LYS A 82 -9.97 18.78 0.95
N ILE A 83 -9.70 18.11 2.07
CA ILE A 83 -9.25 16.73 2.11
C ILE A 83 -10.47 15.82 2.20
N LYS A 84 -10.56 14.80 1.34
CA LYS A 84 -11.58 13.74 1.42
C LYS A 84 -10.91 12.42 1.78
N LYS A 85 -11.26 11.87 2.94
CA LYS A 85 -10.89 10.49 3.31
C LYS A 85 -11.84 9.51 2.65
N VAL A 86 -11.29 8.54 1.93
CA VAL A 86 -12.07 7.52 1.22
C VAL A 86 -12.34 6.34 2.16
N ASN A 87 -13.54 5.77 2.06
CA ASN A 87 -13.88 4.56 2.79
C ASN A 87 -13.17 3.37 2.15
N VAL A 88 -12.70 2.42 2.97
CA VAL A 88 -12.08 1.18 2.51
C VAL A 88 -13.00 0.32 1.63
N ARG A 89 -14.32 0.50 1.72
CA ARG A 89 -15.29 -0.17 0.82
C ARG A 89 -15.26 0.40 -0.60
N ASP A 90 -14.87 1.66 -0.75
CA ASP A 90 -14.83 2.35 -2.03
C ASP A 90 -13.45 2.23 -2.68
N MET A 91 -12.38 2.31 -1.87
CA MET A 91 -11.01 2.20 -2.36
C MET A 91 -10.04 1.75 -1.27
N VAL A 92 -9.16 0.82 -1.64
CA VAL A 92 -8.07 0.31 -0.80
C VAL A 92 -6.76 0.40 -1.56
N LEU A 93 -5.69 0.78 -0.87
CA LEU A 93 -4.34 0.63 -1.39
C LEU A 93 -3.64 -0.54 -0.72
N ASN A 94 -3.16 -1.48 -1.52
CA ASN A 94 -2.38 -2.63 -1.04
C ASN A 94 -0.89 -2.31 -1.16
N HIS A 95 -0.22 -2.17 -0.01
CA HIS A 95 1.19 -1.84 0.09
C HIS A 95 2.00 -3.08 0.49
N TYR A 96 2.68 -3.68 -0.49
CA TYR A 96 3.57 -4.84 -0.31
C TYR A 96 4.92 -4.43 0.28
N LYS A 97 4.88 -4.00 1.54
CA LYS A 97 6.00 -3.44 2.27
C LYS A 97 7.03 -4.50 2.64
N PHE A 98 6.57 -5.64 3.15
CA PHE A 98 7.43 -6.70 3.62
C PHE A 98 7.29 -7.90 2.69
N GLN A 99 8.30 -8.08 1.85
CA GLN A 99 8.36 -9.16 0.88
C GLN A 99 9.30 -10.25 1.39
N ALA A 100 9.42 -11.36 0.65
CA ALA A 100 10.46 -12.35 0.88
C ALA A 100 11.82 -11.67 1.12
N TRP A 101 12.60 -12.22 2.05
CA TRP A 101 13.77 -11.54 2.59
C TRP A 101 14.78 -11.10 1.52
N SER A 102 14.99 -11.90 0.48
CA SER A 102 15.87 -11.54 -0.65
C SER A 102 15.47 -10.21 -1.31
N GLU A 103 14.18 -10.02 -1.57
CA GLU A 103 13.62 -8.80 -2.15
C GLU A 103 13.67 -7.63 -1.17
N PHE A 104 13.31 -7.91 0.09
CA PHE A 104 13.31 -6.90 1.14
C PHE A 104 14.72 -6.37 1.40
N LYS A 105 15.72 -7.25 1.51
CA LYS A 105 17.12 -6.89 1.74
C LYS A 105 17.69 -5.98 0.66
N ALA A 106 17.36 -6.23 -0.61
CA ALA A 106 17.78 -5.38 -1.72
C ALA A 106 17.19 -3.97 -1.61
N LYS A 107 15.90 -3.87 -1.30
CA LYS A 107 15.20 -2.58 -1.10
C LYS A 107 15.67 -1.86 0.15
N PHE A 108 15.88 -2.60 1.23
CA PHE A 108 16.38 -2.10 2.50
C PHE A 108 17.72 -1.42 2.28
N ARG A 109 18.71 -2.14 1.72
CA ARG A 109 20.06 -1.61 1.41
C ARG A 109 20.00 -0.29 0.64
N ARG A 110 19.17 -0.21 -0.41
CA ARG A 110 19.01 1.01 -1.22
C ARG A 110 18.40 2.19 -0.45
N ARG A 111 17.46 1.94 0.47
CA ARG A 111 16.84 3.01 1.26
C ARG A 111 17.72 3.48 2.41
N VAL A 112 18.36 2.55 3.10
CA VAL A 112 19.23 2.93 4.22
C VAL A 112 20.47 3.67 3.74
N SER A 113 20.98 3.38 2.54
CA SER A 113 22.08 4.15 1.93
C SER A 113 21.70 5.59 1.56
N THR A 114 20.40 5.91 1.42
CA THR A 114 19.94 7.25 1.02
C THR A 114 19.44 8.10 2.20
N TYR A 115 18.95 7.49 3.28
CA TYR A 115 18.22 8.21 4.33
C TYR A 115 18.85 8.17 5.72
N VAL A 116 19.90 7.38 5.92
CA VAL A 116 20.54 7.26 7.23
C VAL A 116 22.05 7.27 7.03
N VAL A 117 22.69 8.37 7.44
CA VAL A 117 24.14 8.59 7.30
C VAL A 117 24.95 7.45 7.92
N ASP A 118 24.38 6.71 8.88
CA ASP A 118 25.05 5.62 9.60
C ASP A 118 24.09 4.48 9.98
N TRP A 119 23.36 3.89 9.02
CA TRP A 119 22.41 2.80 9.33
C TRP A 119 23.05 1.53 9.89
N THR A 120 24.35 1.33 9.64
CA THR A 120 25.17 0.25 10.19
C THR A 120 25.58 0.49 11.64
N LYS A 121 25.35 1.70 12.16
CA LYS A 121 25.60 2.04 13.57
C LYS A 121 24.28 1.97 14.35
N GLU A 122 24.40 1.71 15.64
CA GLU A 122 23.28 1.64 16.58
C GLU A 122 22.79 3.05 17.00
N LEU A 123 22.70 3.98 16.06
CA LEU A 123 22.25 5.34 16.33
C LEU A 123 20.73 5.43 16.12
N ASN A 124 20.01 5.95 17.12
CA ASN A 124 18.54 6.11 17.11
C ASN A 124 17.75 4.81 16.79
N PRO A 125 17.84 3.78 17.63
CA PRO A 125 17.14 2.50 17.41
C PRO A 125 15.60 2.62 17.42
N ARG A 126 15.05 3.70 17.98
CA ARG A 126 13.60 3.95 18.08
C ARG A 126 13.00 4.74 16.91
N SER A 127 13.78 5.05 15.87
CA SER A 127 13.25 5.76 14.70
C SER A 127 12.15 4.96 13.99
N ASN A 128 11.06 5.64 13.63
CA ASN A 128 9.96 5.10 12.83
C ASN A 128 10.36 4.76 11.39
N ASP A 129 11.52 5.24 10.94
CA ASP A 129 12.10 4.90 9.64
C ASP A 129 12.84 3.56 9.67
N ARG A 130 13.10 3.01 10.86
CA ARG A 130 13.59 1.64 10.99
C ARG A 130 12.47 0.66 10.75
N THR A 131 12.84 -0.45 10.14
CA THR A 131 11.95 -1.60 10.00
C THR A 131 11.76 -2.25 11.37
N PRO A 132 10.52 -2.38 11.89
CA PRO A 132 10.30 -3.00 13.19
C PRO A 132 10.89 -4.41 13.25
N GLY A 133 11.64 -4.69 14.32
CA GLY A 133 12.28 -6.01 14.51
C GLY A 133 13.46 -6.29 13.58
N LEU A 134 13.97 -5.29 12.85
CA LEU A 134 15.21 -5.34 12.11
C LEU A 134 16.24 -4.42 12.78
N GLY A 135 17.44 -4.95 13.05
CA GLY A 135 18.52 -4.21 13.69
C GLY A 135 19.23 -3.26 12.73
N PHE A 136 20.54 -3.12 12.90
CA PHE A 136 21.43 -2.29 12.08
C PHE A 136 22.19 -3.09 11.01
N SER A 137 21.91 -4.38 10.88
CA SER A 137 22.56 -5.28 9.91
C SER A 137 21.53 -5.91 8.96
N ALA A 138 21.97 -6.18 7.73
CA ALA A 138 21.13 -6.79 6.69
C ALA A 138 21.09 -8.33 6.84
N ILE A 139 20.74 -8.80 8.04
CA ILE A 139 20.56 -10.20 8.42
C ILE A 139 19.06 -10.50 8.52
N GLU A 140 18.62 -11.65 8.02
CA GLU A 140 17.22 -12.06 8.08
C GLU A 140 16.80 -12.25 9.53
N PRO A 141 15.74 -11.56 10.01
CA PRO A 141 15.20 -11.83 11.33
C PRO A 141 14.65 -13.26 11.43
N LYS A 142 14.73 -13.85 12.63
CA LYS A 142 14.04 -15.10 12.92
C LYS A 142 12.55 -14.96 12.58
N ASP A 143 12.00 -15.99 11.93
CA ASP A 143 10.60 -16.12 11.53
C ASP A 143 10.11 -15.03 10.56
N TRP A 144 11.02 -14.34 9.83
CA TRP A 144 10.67 -13.32 8.83
C TRP A 144 9.54 -13.75 7.88
N PRO A 145 9.54 -14.97 7.31
CA PRO A 145 8.46 -15.38 6.40
C PRO A 145 7.06 -15.31 7.03
N SER A 146 6.94 -15.55 8.33
CA SER A 146 5.67 -15.55 9.06
C SER A 146 5.39 -14.25 9.82
N LYS A 147 6.32 -13.27 9.81
CA LYS A 147 6.13 -12.03 10.56
C LYS A 147 4.91 -11.24 10.07
N PHE A 148 4.30 -10.52 11.01
CA PHE A 148 3.24 -9.54 10.78
C PHE A 148 1.95 -10.07 10.12
N CYS A 149 1.80 -11.39 9.97
CA CYS A 149 0.59 -12.01 9.43
C CYS A 149 -0.52 -12.05 10.49
N GLU A 150 -1.32 -10.99 10.56
CA GLU A 150 -2.44 -10.86 11.50
C GLU A 150 -3.79 -11.20 10.85
N VAL A 151 -3.92 -10.94 9.55
CA VAL A 151 -5.13 -11.19 8.75
C VAL A 151 -4.73 -11.88 7.44
N TYR A 152 -5.45 -12.96 7.11
CA TYR A 152 -5.36 -13.58 5.79
C TYR A 152 -6.36 -12.91 4.84
N ASP A 153 -5.85 -12.23 3.82
CA ASP A 153 -6.61 -11.40 2.89
C ASP A 153 -6.36 -11.88 1.44
N ASN A 154 -7.36 -12.56 0.88
CA ASN A 154 -7.35 -13.00 -0.53
C ASN A 154 -8.13 -12.07 -1.45
N GLY A 155 -8.64 -10.92 -0.99
CA GLY A 155 -9.53 -10.08 -1.79
C GLY A 155 -8.91 -9.69 -3.14
N LEU A 156 -7.68 -9.16 -3.11
CA LEU A 156 -6.98 -8.80 -4.35
C LEU A 156 -6.56 -10.03 -5.15
N LYS A 157 -6.20 -11.13 -4.49
CA LYS A 157 -5.82 -12.39 -5.15
C LYS A 157 -6.99 -12.93 -5.97
N ASP A 158 -8.18 -12.97 -5.39
CA ASP A 158 -9.39 -13.49 -6.02
C ASP A 158 -9.90 -12.54 -7.12
N LEU A 159 -9.80 -11.23 -6.90
CA LEU A 159 -10.13 -10.22 -7.91
C LEU A 159 -9.22 -10.32 -9.13
N THR A 160 -7.90 -10.34 -8.91
CA THR A 160 -6.93 -10.47 -10.00
C THR A 160 -7.08 -11.80 -10.71
N ARG A 161 -7.47 -12.88 -10.00
CA ARG A 161 -7.78 -14.15 -10.64
C ARG A 161 -8.98 -14.08 -11.58
N ARG A 162 -10.02 -13.38 -11.15
CA ARG A 162 -11.23 -13.20 -11.95
C ARG A 162 -10.96 -12.41 -13.22
N TRP A 163 -10.16 -11.35 -13.14
CA TRP A 163 -9.90 -10.46 -14.26
C TRP A 163 -8.83 -10.98 -15.22
N PHE A 164 -7.78 -11.61 -14.70
CA PHE A 164 -6.56 -11.90 -15.46
C PHE A 164 -6.28 -13.39 -15.57
N GLY A 165 -7.36 -14.17 -15.53
CA GLY A 165 -7.29 -15.61 -15.43
C GLY A 165 -7.61 -16.36 -16.67
N LEU A 166 -6.68 -17.22 -17.07
CA LEU A 166 -6.87 -18.13 -18.19
C LEU A 166 -7.22 -19.51 -17.62
N LYS A 167 -8.46 -19.94 -17.89
CA LYS A 167 -8.86 -21.33 -17.69
C LYS A 167 -8.25 -22.17 -18.80
N SER A 168 -7.52 -23.22 -18.43
CA SER A 168 -7.03 -24.18 -19.42
C SER A 168 -8.18 -25.11 -19.85
N PRO A 169 -8.37 -25.40 -21.14
CA PRO A 169 -9.40 -26.34 -21.60
C PRO A 169 -9.23 -27.75 -21.01
N ASN A 170 -8.00 -28.16 -20.71
CA ASN A 170 -7.65 -29.55 -20.37
C ASN A 170 -6.98 -29.73 -18.99
N ARG A 171 -7.02 -28.74 -18.08
CA ARG A 171 -6.48 -28.92 -16.71
C ARG A 171 -7.34 -28.23 -15.65
N ILE A 172 -7.39 -28.86 -14.47
CA ILE A 172 -7.84 -28.32 -13.18
C ILE A 172 -7.05 -27.04 -12.79
N HIS A 173 -5.95 -26.74 -13.48
CA HIS A 173 -5.05 -25.64 -13.19
C HIS A 173 -5.35 -24.36 -13.97
N TYR A 174 -5.39 -23.28 -13.22
CA TYR A 174 -5.57 -21.91 -13.65
C TYR A 174 -4.20 -21.22 -13.81
N ARG A 175 -4.00 -20.37 -14.84
CA ARG A 175 -2.80 -19.53 -15.02
C ARG A 175 -3.14 -18.05 -15.14
N MET A 176 -2.28 -17.18 -14.62
CA MET A 176 -2.36 -15.74 -14.86
C MET A 176 -1.83 -15.39 -16.26
N VAL A 177 -2.38 -14.35 -16.89
CA VAL A 177 -1.97 -13.89 -18.25
C VAL A 177 -0.48 -13.50 -18.39
N TRP A 178 0.20 -13.16 -17.29
CA TRP A 178 1.62 -12.81 -17.30
C TRP A 178 2.56 -14.00 -17.07
N GLN A 179 2.02 -15.19 -16.78
CA GLN A 179 2.82 -16.40 -16.67
C GLN A 179 3.11 -16.91 -18.08
N ARG A 180 4.35 -16.69 -18.53
CA ARG A 180 4.90 -17.22 -19.78
C ARG A 180 5.20 -18.70 -19.65
#